data_AF-A0A354UTS4-F1
#
_entry.id   AF-A0A354UTS4-F1
#
_cell.length_a   1.000
_cell.length_b   1.000
_cell.length_c   1.000
_cell.angle_alpha   90.00
_cell.angle_beta   90.00
_cell.angle_gamma   90.00
#
_symmetry.space_group_name_H-M   'P 1'
#
loop_
_entity.id
_entity.type
_entity.pdbx_description
1 polymer ?
#
loop_
_entity_poly.entity_id
_entity_poly.type
_entity_poly.pdbx_seq_one_letter_code
_entity_poly.pdbx_strand_id
1 'polypeptide(L)'
;LSQKETTWMKAVRLSGSGTGKIIFKHILPNIIGPILVTSMLDIGTMMMELAALSFLGLGAKPPIPEWGSMMSDTRSLMTISPWIPFSPGIAIFISVMIFNLLGDTIRDYADPKSRR
;
A
#
# COMPACT_ATOMS: atom_id res chain seq x y z
N LEU A 1 19.92 -2.38 -3.51
CA LEU A 1 21.30 -2.58 -4.03
C LEU A 1 21.99 -3.83 -3.47
N SER A 2 21.76 -4.23 -2.21
CA SER A 2 22.43 -5.38 -1.56
C SER A 2 22.20 -6.77 -2.20
N GLN A 3 21.07 -7.03 -2.86
CA GLN A 3 20.77 -8.36 -3.45
C GLN A 3 21.46 -8.62 -4.80
N LYS A 4 21.92 -7.58 -5.51
CA LYS A 4 22.51 -7.72 -6.87
C LYS A 4 23.97 -8.19 -6.87
N GLU A 5 24.68 -8.04 -5.77
CA GLU A 5 26.14 -8.29 -5.69
C GLU A 5 26.53 -9.48 -4.80
N THR A 6 25.57 -10.30 -4.38
CA THR A 6 25.91 -11.49 -3.60
C THR A 6 26.60 -12.52 -4.49
N THR A 7 27.64 -13.16 -3.97
CA THR A 7 28.41 -14.27 -4.58
C THR A 7 27.52 -15.33 -5.26
N TRP A 8 26.28 -15.47 -4.76
CA TRP A 8 25.24 -16.32 -5.31
C TRP A 8 24.80 -15.95 -6.74
N MET A 9 24.66 -14.67 -7.10
CA MET A 9 24.26 -14.29 -8.47
C MET A 9 25.36 -14.59 -9.50
N LYS A 10 26.64 -14.50 -9.08
CA LYS A 10 27.80 -14.93 -9.88
C LYS A 10 27.83 -16.46 -10.03
N ALA A 11 27.55 -17.22 -8.97
CA ALA A 11 27.46 -18.68 -9.02
C ALA A 11 26.32 -19.18 -9.92
N VAL A 12 25.15 -18.52 -9.91
CA VAL A 12 24.03 -18.90 -10.78
C VAL A 12 24.31 -18.60 -12.26
N ARG A 13 25.03 -17.52 -12.58
CA ARG A 13 25.48 -17.28 -13.98
C ARG A 13 26.51 -18.32 -14.45
N LEU A 14 27.42 -18.75 -13.57
CA LEU A 14 28.39 -19.82 -13.87
C LEU A 14 27.72 -21.18 -14.09
N SER A 15 26.51 -21.39 -13.53
CA SER A 15 25.73 -22.63 -13.71
C SER A 15 24.97 -22.75 -15.04
N GLY A 16 25.13 -21.80 -15.98
CA GLY A 16 24.50 -21.86 -17.31
C GLY A 16 22.99 -21.63 -17.33
N SER A 17 22.40 -21.11 -16.24
CA SER A 17 20.96 -20.82 -16.20
C SER A 17 20.64 -19.52 -16.94
N GLY A 18 19.69 -19.56 -17.88
CA GLY A 18 19.22 -18.38 -18.61
C GLY A 18 18.59 -17.32 -17.70
N THR A 19 18.75 -16.04 -18.04
CA THR A 19 18.36 -14.87 -17.23
C THR A 19 16.93 -14.94 -16.69
N GLY A 20 15.96 -15.40 -17.48
CA GLY A 20 14.57 -15.56 -17.04
C GLY A 20 14.41 -16.60 -15.94
N LYS A 21 15.11 -17.74 -16.02
CA LYS A 21 15.09 -18.79 -15.00
C LYS A 21 15.68 -18.28 -13.67
N ILE A 22 16.72 -17.44 -13.73
CA ILE A 22 17.29 -16.78 -12.54
C ILE A 22 16.27 -15.83 -11.91
N ILE A 23 15.58 -15.02 -12.71
CA ILE A 23 14.60 -14.08 -12.19
C ILE A 23 13.46 -14.85 -11.49
N PHE A 24 12.79 -15.77 -12.18
CA PHE A 24 11.58 -16.43 -11.64
C PHE A 24 11.87 -17.49 -10.57
N LYS A 25 12.99 -18.24 -10.67
CA LYS A 25 13.28 -19.33 -9.73
C LYS A 25 14.03 -18.88 -8.48
N HIS A 26 14.75 -17.78 -8.59
CA HIS A 26 15.80 -17.44 -7.64
C HIS A 26 15.62 -16.03 -7.07
N ILE A 27 15.35 -15.03 -7.89
CA ILE A 27 15.17 -13.64 -7.40
C ILE A 27 13.75 -13.43 -6.89
N LEU A 28 12.74 -13.75 -7.70
CA LEU A 28 11.33 -13.46 -7.43
C LEU A 28 10.85 -14.08 -6.10
N PRO A 29 11.09 -15.37 -5.79
CA PRO A 29 10.63 -15.97 -4.53
C PRO A 29 11.30 -15.35 -3.30
N ASN A 30 12.50 -14.78 -3.46
CA ASN A 30 13.25 -14.16 -2.36
C ASN A 30 12.86 -12.70 -2.09
N ILE A 31 12.28 -12.00 -3.07
CA ILE A 31 11.87 -10.59 -2.91
C ILE A 31 10.35 -10.41 -2.82
N ILE A 32 9.55 -11.42 -3.18
CA ILE A 32 8.09 -11.32 -3.17
C ILE A 32 7.51 -11.04 -1.78
N GLY A 33 8.09 -11.62 -0.73
CA GLY A 33 7.69 -11.36 0.67
C GLY A 33 7.86 -9.88 1.04
N PRO A 34 9.08 -9.32 0.95
CA PRO A 34 9.32 -7.90 1.18
C PRO A 34 8.47 -6.98 0.29
N ILE A 35 8.30 -7.29 -0.99
CA ILE A 35 7.48 -6.49 -1.91
C ILE A 35 6.02 -6.47 -1.46
N LEU A 36 5.44 -7.62 -1.16
CA LEU A 36 4.05 -7.72 -0.70
C LEU A 36 3.83 -6.91 0.58
N VAL A 37 4.76 -7.00 1.52
CA VAL A 37 4.72 -6.21 2.77
C VAL A 37 4.75 -4.72 2.48
N THR A 38 5.73 -4.24 1.70
CA THR A 38 5.85 -2.82 1.38
C THR A 38 4.64 -2.31 0.61
N SER A 39 4.14 -3.08 -0.35
CA SER A 39 2.95 -2.70 -1.12
C SER A 39 1.71 -2.58 -0.26
N MET A 40 1.54 -3.43 0.77
CA MET A 40 0.40 -3.33 1.70
C MET A 40 0.47 -2.07 2.56
N LEU A 41 1.67 -1.72 3.04
CA LEU A 41 1.88 -0.49 3.81
C LEU A 41 1.69 0.77 2.94
N ASP A 42 2.04 0.70 1.66
CA ASP A 42 1.86 1.81 0.72
C ASP A 42 0.39 2.13 0.43
N ILE A 43 -0.54 1.17 0.62
CA ILE A 43 -1.99 1.39 0.40
C ILE A 43 -2.51 2.54 1.25
N GLY A 44 -2.10 2.63 2.53
CA GLY A 44 -2.54 3.70 3.43
C GLY A 44 -2.15 5.08 2.91
N THR A 45 -0.90 5.21 2.43
CA THR A 45 -0.38 6.44 1.83
C THR A 45 -1.14 6.79 0.55
N MET A 46 -1.32 5.83 -0.36
CA MET A 46 -2.06 6.06 -1.60
C MET A 46 -3.51 6.46 -1.36
N MET A 47 -4.17 5.87 -0.36
CA MET A 47 -5.53 6.26 0.02
C MET A 47 -5.60 7.72 0.51
N MET A 48 -4.65 8.15 1.34
CA MET A 48 -4.57 9.55 1.78
C MET A 48 -4.33 10.51 0.61
N GLU A 49 -3.44 10.16 -0.32
CA GLU A 49 -3.17 10.97 -1.52
C GLU A 49 -4.41 11.11 -2.41
N LEU A 50 -5.12 10.00 -2.66
CA LEU A 50 -6.36 10.00 -3.45
C LEU A 50 -7.47 10.80 -2.78
N ALA A 51 -7.64 10.64 -1.46
CA ALA A 51 -8.64 11.41 -0.71
C ALA A 51 -8.33 12.91 -0.73
N ALA A 52 -7.05 13.29 -0.59
CA ALA A 52 -6.61 14.68 -0.67
C ALA A 52 -6.86 15.26 -2.07
N LEU A 53 -6.51 14.51 -3.12
CA LEU A 53 -6.75 14.90 -4.50
C LEU A 53 -8.25 15.08 -4.78
N SER A 54 -9.07 14.17 -4.28
CA SER A 54 -10.51 14.24 -4.43
C SER A 54 -11.15 15.40 -3.66
N PHE A 55 -10.66 15.67 -2.45
CA PHE A 55 -11.03 16.85 -1.67
C PHE A 55 -10.69 18.17 -2.40
N LEU A 56 -9.64 18.19 -3.22
CA LEU A 56 -9.30 19.32 -4.10
C LEU A 56 -10.16 19.39 -5.38
N GLY A 57 -11.10 18.48 -5.58
CA GLY A 57 -11.99 18.42 -6.74
C GLY A 57 -11.39 17.75 -7.98
N LEU A 58 -10.25 17.07 -7.81
CA LEU A 58 -9.55 16.33 -8.88
C LEU A 58 -9.89 14.82 -8.87
N GLY A 59 -10.84 14.41 -8.02
CA GLY A 59 -11.31 13.04 -7.89
C GLY A 59 -12.54 12.72 -8.74
N ALA A 60 -13.22 11.62 -8.40
CA ALA A 60 -14.46 11.22 -9.06
C ALA A 60 -15.53 12.30 -8.86
N LYS A 61 -16.27 12.61 -9.94
CA LYS A 61 -17.35 13.59 -9.90
C LYS A 61 -18.69 12.91 -9.63
N PRO A 62 -19.68 13.63 -9.05
CA PRO A 62 -21.05 13.15 -8.96
C PRO A 62 -21.54 12.63 -10.33
N PRO A 63 -22.29 11.51 -10.39
CA PRO A 63 -23.01 10.84 -9.30
C PRO A 63 -22.24 9.74 -8.56
N ILE A 64 -20.94 9.58 -8.82
CA ILE A 64 -20.15 8.50 -8.22
C ILE A 64 -19.84 8.86 -6.76
N PRO A 65 -20.22 8.02 -5.78
CA PRO A 65 -19.92 8.28 -4.38
C PRO A 65 -18.43 8.09 -4.11
N GLU A 66 -17.75 9.13 -3.66
CA GLU A 66 -16.32 9.09 -3.32
C GLU A 66 -16.08 9.88 -2.02
N TRP A 67 -15.34 9.30 -1.07
CA TRP A 67 -15.25 9.83 0.30
C TRP A 67 -14.50 11.17 0.40
N GLY A 68 -13.46 11.39 -0.41
CA GLY A 68 -12.70 12.66 -0.43
C GLY A 68 -13.53 13.86 -0.92
N SER A 69 -14.32 13.66 -1.97
CA SER A 69 -15.24 14.66 -2.55
C SER A 69 -16.44 14.89 -1.64
N MET A 70 -16.95 13.85 -0.96
CA MET A 70 -17.97 14.01 0.08
C MET A 70 -17.52 14.94 1.22
N MET A 71 -16.23 14.96 1.56
CA MET A 71 -15.68 15.92 2.54
C MET A 71 -15.67 17.36 2.00
N SER A 72 -15.36 17.58 0.72
CA SER A 72 -15.38 18.92 0.14
C SER A 72 -16.81 19.46 -0.01
N ASP A 73 -17.75 18.60 -0.41
CA ASP A 73 -19.14 18.96 -0.67
C ASP A 73 -19.88 19.36 0.61
N THR A 74 -19.50 18.75 1.74
CA THR A 74 -20.15 18.95 3.05
C THR A 74 -19.43 19.98 3.92
N ARG A 75 -18.41 20.67 3.38
CA ARG A 75 -17.60 21.65 4.13
C ARG A 75 -18.42 22.81 4.68
N SER A 76 -19.43 23.28 3.94
CA SER A 76 -20.34 24.34 4.38
C SER A 76 -21.21 23.94 5.58
N LEU A 77 -21.39 22.63 5.80
CA LEU A 77 -22.18 22.08 6.89
C LEU A 77 -21.39 21.90 8.18
N MET A 78 -20.07 22.15 8.19
CA MET A 78 -19.24 21.97 9.39
C MET A 78 -19.72 22.78 10.61
N THR A 79 -20.28 23.97 10.39
CA THR A 79 -20.78 24.84 11.46
C THR A 79 -22.18 24.47 11.94
N ILE A 80 -22.98 23.80 11.09
CA ILE A 80 -24.40 23.50 11.35
C ILE A 80 -24.59 22.05 11.80
N SER A 81 -23.87 21.13 11.18
CA SER A 81 -24.02 19.68 11.36
C SER A 81 -22.66 19.00 11.14
N PRO A 82 -21.73 19.11 12.10
CA PRO A 82 -20.35 18.64 11.94
C PRO A 82 -20.27 17.12 11.68
N TRP A 83 -21.21 16.32 12.15
CA TRP A 83 -21.20 14.87 11.92
C TRP A 83 -21.26 14.47 10.44
N ILE A 84 -21.83 15.31 9.57
CA ILE A 84 -21.96 15.03 8.14
C ILE A 84 -20.56 15.01 7.48
N PRO A 85 -19.74 16.08 7.52
CA PRO A 85 -18.38 16.06 6.98
C PRO A 85 -17.43 15.12 7.73
N PHE A 86 -17.65 14.83 9.02
CA PHE A 86 -16.81 13.88 9.76
C PHE A 86 -16.99 12.42 9.31
N SER A 87 -18.18 12.03 8.84
CA SER A 87 -18.46 10.64 8.46
C SER A 87 -17.51 10.06 7.39
N PRO A 88 -17.27 10.70 6.22
CA PRO A 88 -16.30 10.20 5.26
C PRO A 88 -14.86 10.21 5.79
N GLY A 89 -14.49 11.18 6.63
CA GLY A 89 -13.16 11.23 7.25
C GLY A 89 -12.90 10.06 8.20
N ILE A 90 -13.90 9.70 9.01
CA ILE A 90 -13.84 8.53 9.90
C ILE A 90 -13.79 7.23 9.08
N ALA A 91 -14.55 7.14 7.98
CA ALA A 91 -14.52 5.97 7.11
C ALA A 91 -13.12 5.74 6.51
N ILE A 92 -12.49 6.80 5.97
CA ILE A 92 -11.11 6.75 5.45
C ILE A 92 -10.15 6.33 6.57
N PHE A 93 -10.25 6.95 7.75
CA PHE A 93 -9.39 6.63 8.89
C PHE A 93 -9.46 5.14 9.27
N ILE A 94 -10.68 4.60 9.42
CA ILE A 94 -10.88 3.18 9.77
C ILE A 94 -10.31 2.28 8.66
N SER A 95 -10.58 2.57 7.39
CA SER A 95 -10.05 1.78 6.27
C SER A 95 -8.52 1.76 6.26
N VAL A 96 -7.88 2.93 6.38
CA VAL A 96 -6.42 3.05 6.41
C VAL A 96 -5.84 2.28 7.60
N MET A 97 -6.45 2.39 8.79
CA MET A 97 -6.01 1.60 9.95
C MET A 97 -6.11 0.10 9.70
N ILE A 98 -7.21 -0.39 9.12
CA ILE A 98 -7.39 -1.83 8.84
C ILE A 98 -6.31 -2.32 7.89
N PHE A 99 -6.05 -1.60 6.80
CA PHE A 99 -5.02 -1.98 5.83
C PHE A 99 -3.61 -1.90 6.41
N ASN A 100 -3.31 -0.88 7.22
CA ASN A 100 -2.03 -0.77 7.91
C ASN A 100 -1.80 -1.94 8.87
N LEU A 101 -2.78 -2.25 9.73
CA LEU A 101 -2.68 -3.36 10.66
C LEU A 101 -2.59 -4.72 9.94
N LEU A 102 -3.29 -4.88 8.82
CA LEU A 102 -3.18 -6.06 7.98
C LEU A 102 -1.79 -6.18 7.36
N GLY A 103 -1.22 -5.09 6.87
CA GLY A 103 0.14 -5.02 6.34
C GLY A 103 1.19 -5.38 7.38
N ASP A 104 1.04 -4.86 8.60
CA ASP A 104 1.90 -5.19 9.75
C ASP A 104 1.77 -6.67 10.14
N THR A 105 0.55 -7.21 10.15
CA THR A 105 0.32 -8.64 10.42
C THR A 105 1.00 -9.52 9.36
N ILE A 106 0.84 -9.17 8.07
CA ILE A 106 1.50 -9.89 6.97
C ILE A 106 3.01 -9.78 7.10
N ARG A 107 3.53 -8.62 7.48
CA ARG A 107 4.96 -8.40 7.75
C ARG A 107 5.48 -9.31 8.84
N ASP A 108 4.76 -9.40 9.94
CA ASP A 108 5.14 -10.23 11.09
C ASP A 108 5.16 -11.72 10.74
N TYR A 109 4.21 -12.18 9.90
CA TYR A 109 4.22 -13.55 9.38
C TYR A 109 5.30 -13.78 8.32
N ALA A 110 5.63 -12.77 7.53
CA ALA A 110 6.61 -12.86 6.44
C ALA A 110 8.06 -12.70 6.93
N ASP A 111 8.31 -12.12 8.11
CA ASP A 111 9.65 -11.97 8.68
C ASP A 111 10.08 -13.26 9.42
N PRO A 112 10.99 -14.07 8.85
CA PRO A 112 11.44 -15.31 9.47
C PRO A 112 12.36 -15.08 10.68
N LYS A 113 12.78 -13.83 10.95
CA LYS A 113 13.64 -13.49 12.11
C LYS A 113 12.90 -13.40 13.44
N SER A 114 11.56 -13.36 13.47
CA SER A 114 10.79 -13.41 14.74
C SER A 114 10.74 -14.80 15.38
N ARG A 115 11.25 -15.83 14.68
CA ARG A 115 11.16 -17.24 15.06
C ARG A 115 12.46 -17.83 15.65
N ARG A 116 13.42 -17.00 16.05
CA ARG A 116 14.62 -17.43 16.79
C ARG A 116 14.45 -17.28 18.28
#